data_AF-A0A3C0Q9D6-F1
#
_entry.id   AF-A0A3C0Q9D6-F1
#
_cell.length_a   1.000
_cell.length_b   1.000
_cell.length_c   1.000
_cell.angle_alpha   90.00
_cell.angle_beta   90.00
_cell.angle_gamma   90.00
#
_symmetry.space_group_name_H-M   'P 1'
#
loop_
_entity.id
_entity.type
_entity.pdbx_description
1 polymer ?
#
loop_
_entity_poly.entity_id
_entity_poly.type
_entity_poly.pdbx_seq_one_letter_code
_entity_poly.pdbx_strand_id
1 'polypeptide(L)'
;MRRRRHARLPPASGAAGGDTDALQTDVMRFMSIIGLCLMAVFALVQGIPVQEQGKPAPPAQSSPAARIRQDIKAQQQQLRELQTELHTLQSEKDRTQRVLTVAQQHLEQLAGQTRQAREQRDRLEGQLHNLERQLEQGRKGLVDIEQASMQEEQDLTELRGRLSSTQLQLDHSRKAIEAVKQRSRQQVASPVIEKRPPPPAAKPVPARQGFVLRFASDAALDRLVTTGSVKLYGMADQQAWQLSMNAGRPAVAQAIFPGWFHEMSALTVPAHYLHSLENAANRPGQASIVWGVQLPAATKAAIASLAKGQQAGALVIQSDGQVLLEK
;
A
#
# COMPACT_ATOMS: atom_id res chain seq x y z
N MET A 1 -37.23 15.21 -11.20
CA MET A 1 -37.98 14.47 -10.16
C MET A 1 -37.63 12.97 -10.22
N ARG A 2 -36.90 12.44 -9.23
CA ARG A 2 -36.89 11.00 -8.88
C ARG A 2 -36.41 10.86 -7.44
N ARG A 3 -37.27 10.27 -6.60
CA ARG A 3 -37.18 10.16 -5.14
C ARG A 3 -36.00 9.25 -4.74
N ARG A 4 -35.11 9.73 -3.85
CA ARG A 4 -34.19 8.88 -3.07
C ARG A 4 -34.76 8.71 -1.67
N ARG A 5 -35.02 7.47 -1.28
CA ARG A 5 -35.40 7.09 0.09
C ARG A 5 -34.13 7.12 0.95
N HIS A 6 -34.14 7.91 2.02
CA HIS A 6 -33.16 7.82 3.09
C HIS A 6 -33.51 6.62 3.96
N ALA A 7 -32.65 5.59 3.95
CA ALA A 7 -32.62 4.61 5.02
C ALA A 7 -31.87 5.24 6.21
N ARG A 8 -32.62 5.50 7.28
CA ARG A 8 -32.14 6.03 8.55
C ARG A 8 -31.52 4.86 9.31
N LEU A 9 -30.19 4.82 9.43
CA LEU A 9 -29.53 3.95 10.41
C LEU A 9 -29.86 4.48 11.83
N PRO A 10 -30.22 3.62 12.80
CA PRO A 10 -30.29 4.02 14.20
C PRO A 10 -28.87 4.11 14.80
N PRO A 11 -28.66 4.98 15.81
CA PRO A 11 -27.37 5.08 16.49
C PRO A 11 -27.11 3.83 17.35
N ALA A 12 -25.90 3.31 17.24
CA ALA A 12 -25.35 2.31 18.15
C ALA A 12 -25.12 2.94 19.54
N SER A 13 -26.14 2.87 20.39
CA SER A 13 -26.01 3.09 21.83
C SER A 13 -26.95 2.11 22.53
N GLY A 14 -26.39 1.06 23.14
CA GLY A 14 -27.17 0.11 23.93
C GLY A 14 -26.65 -1.34 23.98
N ALA A 15 -25.34 -1.57 23.97
CA ALA A 15 -24.75 -2.90 24.11
C ALA A 15 -24.66 -3.38 25.57
N ALA A 16 -25.77 -3.31 26.31
CA ALA A 16 -25.88 -3.84 27.68
C ALA A 16 -27.23 -4.51 28.00
N GLY A 17 -28.23 -4.45 27.10
CA GLY A 17 -29.56 -5.06 27.30
C GLY A 17 -29.79 -6.40 26.60
N GLY A 18 -28.93 -6.78 25.63
CA GLY A 18 -29.12 -8.00 24.85
C GLY A 18 -28.83 -9.29 25.64
N ASP A 19 -27.86 -9.25 26.55
CA ASP A 19 -27.48 -10.42 27.36
C ASP A 19 -28.51 -10.72 28.45
N THR A 20 -29.19 -9.69 28.98
CA THR A 20 -30.30 -9.87 29.92
C THR A 20 -31.55 -10.40 29.24
N ASP A 21 -31.85 -9.98 28.01
CA ASP A 21 -32.97 -10.51 27.23
C ASP A 21 -32.74 -11.96 26.81
N ALA A 22 -31.51 -12.31 26.41
CA ALA A 22 -31.13 -13.69 26.12
C ALA A 22 -31.28 -14.57 27.37
N LEU A 23 -30.77 -14.12 28.52
CA LEU A 23 -30.89 -14.83 29.79
C LEU A 23 -32.35 -14.97 30.25
N GLN A 24 -33.18 -13.95 30.04
CA GLN A 24 -34.60 -13.98 30.38
C GLN A 24 -35.38 -14.98 29.51
N THR A 25 -35.06 -15.08 28.22
CA THR A 25 -35.70 -16.09 27.34
C THR A 25 -35.31 -17.53 27.70
N ASP A 26 -34.05 -17.77 28.09
CA ASP A 26 -33.60 -19.10 28.53
C ASP A 26 -34.21 -19.50 29.87
N VAL A 27 -34.37 -18.56 30.82
CA VAL A 27 -35.04 -18.82 32.10
C VAL A 27 -36.53 -19.15 31.90
N MET A 28 -37.25 -18.43 31.03
CA MET A 28 -38.64 -18.74 30.73
C MET A 28 -38.81 -20.10 30.04
N ARG A 29 -37.88 -20.47 29.16
CA ARG A 29 -37.86 -21.78 28.51
C ARG A 29 -37.59 -22.91 29.50
N PHE A 30 -36.66 -22.70 30.44
CA PHE A 30 -36.32 -23.69 31.46
C PHE A 30 -37.49 -23.96 32.43
N MET A 31 -38.18 -22.91 32.88
CA MET A 31 -39.37 -23.06 33.74
C MET A 31 -40.51 -23.80 33.02
N SER A 32 -40.66 -23.59 31.72
CA SER A 32 -41.67 -24.29 30.91
C SER A 32 -41.38 -25.80 30.79
N ILE A 33 -40.11 -26.16 30.62
CA ILE A 33 -39.65 -27.55 30.55
C ILE A 33 -39.87 -28.26 31.90
N ILE A 34 -39.56 -27.60 33.01
CA ILE A 34 -39.81 -28.14 34.36
C ILE A 34 -41.32 -28.35 34.59
N GLY A 35 -42.16 -27.39 34.23
CA GLY A 35 -43.61 -27.52 34.36
C GLY A 35 -44.18 -28.71 33.58
N LEU A 36 -43.71 -28.91 32.34
CA LEU A 36 -44.09 -30.06 31.51
C LEU A 36 -43.62 -31.39 32.12
N CYS A 37 -42.37 -31.46 32.60
CA CYS A 37 -41.84 -32.65 33.26
C CYS A 37 -42.63 -33.01 34.53
N LEU A 38 -42.97 -32.02 35.36
CA LEU A 38 -43.76 -32.25 36.57
C LEU A 38 -45.17 -32.73 36.23
N MET A 39 -45.83 -32.13 35.23
CA MET A 39 -47.15 -32.57 34.78
C MET A 39 -47.13 -34.03 34.29
N ALA A 40 -46.10 -34.42 33.52
CA ALA A 40 -45.94 -35.79 33.03
C ALA A 40 -45.72 -36.80 34.16
N VAL A 41 -44.93 -36.44 35.18
CA VAL A 41 -44.71 -37.28 36.37
C VAL A 41 -46.00 -37.45 37.17
N PHE A 42 -46.78 -36.39 37.37
CA PHE A 42 -48.07 -36.48 38.07
C PHE A 42 -49.09 -37.34 37.33
N ALA A 43 -49.12 -37.30 36.00
CA ALA A 43 -49.97 -38.17 35.19
C ALA A 43 -49.57 -39.66 35.30
N LEU A 44 -48.27 -39.95 35.39
CA LEU A 44 -47.76 -41.31 35.59
C LEU A 44 -48.12 -41.87 36.98
N VAL A 45 -48.13 -41.02 38.02
CA VAL A 45 -48.43 -41.43 39.39
C VAL A 45 -49.92 -41.75 39.61
N GLN A 46 -50.82 -41.14 38.84
CA GLN A 46 -52.27 -41.42 38.93
C GLN A 46 -52.75 -42.54 37.97
N GLY A 47 -51.87 -43.12 37.17
CA GLY A 47 -52.21 -44.07 36.10
C GLY A 47 -52.20 -45.56 36.46
N ILE A 48 -52.15 -45.96 37.74
CA ILE A 48 -52.16 -47.38 38.13
C ILE A 48 -53.61 -47.84 38.40
N PRO A 49 -54.27 -48.56 37.50
CA PRO A 49 -55.54 -49.21 37.82
C PRO A 49 -55.28 -50.42 38.72
N VAL A 50 -55.88 -50.40 39.92
CA VAL A 50 -56.03 -51.58 40.78
C VAL A 50 -57.03 -52.51 40.09
N GLN A 51 -56.53 -53.55 39.42
CA GLN A 51 -57.35 -54.66 38.92
C GLN A 51 -57.50 -55.70 40.03
N GLU A 52 -58.68 -55.74 40.66
CA GLU A 52 -59.17 -56.92 41.37
C GLU A 52 -59.68 -57.94 40.34
N GLN A 53 -59.15 -59.17 40.36
CA GLN A 53 -59.81 -60.33 39.75
C GLN A 53 -59.69 -61.56 40.64
N GLY A 54 -60.85 -62.18 40.83
CA GLY A 54 -61.11 -63.25 41.79
C GLY A 54 -60.66 -64.64 41.37
N LYS A 55 -60.66 -65.51 42.39
CA LYS A 55 -60.60 -66.98 42.34
C LYS A 55 -62.06 -67.51 42.32
N PRO A 56 -62.44 -68.73 41.85
CA PRO A 56 -61.65 -69.98 41.93
C PRO A 56 -61.81 -71.04 40.81
N ALA A 57 -60.73 -71.82 40.57
CA ALA A 57 -60.81 -73.25 40.20
C ALA A 57 -59.46 -73.95 40.47
N PRO A 58 -59.42 -75.23 40.92
CA PRO A 58 -58.20 -75.88 41.40
C PRO A 58 -57.38 -76.49 40.25
N PRO A 59 -56.04 -76.32 40.23
CA PRO A 59 -55.21 -76.93 39.20
C PRO A 59 -54.93 -78.41 39.52
N ALA A 60 -55.01 -79.24 38.48
CA ALA A 60 -54.38 -80.54 38.46
C ALA A 60 -52.91 -80.41 38.90
N GLN A 61 -52.48 -81.34 39.76
CA GLN A 61 -51.18 -81.34 40.42
C GLN A 61 -50.05 -81.51 39.41
N SER A 62 -49.57 -80.41 38.84
CA SER A 62 -48.21 -80.32 38.31
C SER A 62 -47.26 -80.61 39.47
N SER A 63 -46.51 -81.72 39.42
CA SER A 63 -45.51 -82.05 40.43
C SER A 63 -44.62 -80.84 40.75
N PRO A 64 -44.22 -80.59 42.01
CA PRO A 64 -43.42 -79.41 42.40
C PRO A 64 -42.15 -79.22 41.55
N ALA A 65 -41.55 -80.31 41.07
CA ALA A 65 -40.43 -80.29 40.14
C ALA A 65 -40.75 -79.67 38.76
N ALA A 66 -41.99 -79.71 38.28
CA ALA A 66 -42.40 -79.11 37.01
C ALA A 66 -42.52 -77.57 37.10
N ARG A 67 -42.99 -77.04 38.22
CA ARG A 67 -43.08 -75.59 38.48
C ARG A 67 -41.71 -74.95 38.56
N ILE A 68 -40.80 -75.54 39.35
CA ILE A 68 -39.41 -75.08 39.47
C ILE A 68 -38.71 -75.06 38.09
N ARG A 69 -38.96 -76.06 37.23
CA ARG A 69 -38.42 -76.08 35.86
C ARG A 69 -39.01 -74.98 34.96
N GLN A 70 -40.27 -74.61 35.13
CA GLN A 70 -40.86 -73.47 34.41
C GLN A 70 -40.27 -72.14 34.90
N ASP A 71 -40.11 -71.97 36.21
CA ASP A 71 -39.54 -70.76 36.80
C ASP A 71 -38.08 -70.54 36.37
N ILE A 72 -37.27 -71.61 36.36
CA ILE A 72 -35.87 -71.55 35.87
C ILE A 72 -35.83 -71.12 34.39
N LYS A 73 -36.75 -71.63 33.56
CA LYS A 73 -36.83 -71.23 32.14
C LYS A 73 -37.24 -69.77 31.98
N ALA A 74 -38.23 -69.32 32.76
CA ALA A 74 -38.65 -67.92 32.76
C ALA A 74 -37.51 -67.00 33.21
N GLN A 75 -36.81 -67.35 34.28
CA GLN A 75 -35.63 -66.62 34.76
C GLN A 75 -34.50 -66.59 33.72
N GLN A 76 -34.25 -67.70 33.02
CA GLN A 76 -33.26 -67.73 31.94
C GLN A 76 -33.64 -66.85 30.75
N GLN A 77 -34.92 -66.76 30.40
CA GLN A 77 -35.40 -65.86 29.36
C GLN A 77 -35.22 -64.40 29.79
N GLN A 78 -35.60 -64.08 31.02
CA GLN A 78 -35.47 -62.73 31.57
C GLN A 78 -34.00 -62.27 31.64
N LEU A 79 -33.07 -63.15 32.01
CA LEU A 79 -31.63 -62.86 31.98
C LEU A 79 -31.11 -62.60 30.54
N ARG A 80 -31.64 -63.32 29.54
CA ARG A 80 -31.27 -63.08 28.14
C ARG A 80 -31.79 -61.73 27.65
N GLU A 81 -33.02 -61.38 27.99
CA GLU A 81 -33.60 -60.06 27.66
C GLU A 81 -32.79 -58.93 28.29
N LEU A 82 -32.46 -59.03 29.59
CA LEU A 82 -31.62 -58.06 30.28
C LEU A 82 -30.21 -57.95 29.66
N GLN A 83 -29.61 -59.06 29.24
CA GLN A 83 -28.34 -59.01 28.51
C GLN A 83 -28.46 -58.29 27.16
N THR A 84 -29.56 -58.50 26.43
CA THR A 84 -29.79 -57.77 25.17
C THR A 84 -30.01 -56.27 25.41
N GLU A 85 -30.76 -55.89 26.45
CA GLU A 85 -30.96 -54.49 26.82
C GLU A 85 -29.66 -53.81 27.25
N LEU A 86 -28.81 -54.49 28.02
CA LEU A 86 -27.49 -53.93 28.37
C LEU A 86 -26.62 -53.71 27.15
N HIS A 87 -26.62 -54.65 26.19
CA HIS A 87 -25.86 -54.50 24.95
C HIS A 87 -26.39 -53.35 24.09
N THR A 88 -27.71 -53.16 24.00
CA THR A 88 -28.28 -52.02 23.26
C THR A 88 -27.91 -50.71 23.93
N LEU A 89 -28.08 -50.58 25.25
CA LEU A 89 -27.69 -49.40 26.02
C LEU A 89 -26.19 -49.08 25.89
N GLN A 90 -25.34 -50.10 25.91
CA GLN A 90 -23.90 -49.92 25.73
C GLN A 90 -23.57 -49.41 24.32
N SER A 91 -24.25 -49.93 23.29
CA SER A 91 -24.08 -49.43 21.92
C SER A 91 -24.58 -47.99 21.75
N GLU A 92 -25.64 -47.59 22.44
CA GLU A 92 -26.15 -46.21 22.44
C GLU A 92 -25.20 -45.26 23.16
N LYS A 93 -24.64 -45.69 24.30
CA LYS A 93 -23.58 -44.95 24.99
C LYS A 93 -22.36 -44.76 24.08
N ASP A 94 -21.91 -45.80 23.38
CA ASP A 94 -20.77 -45.68 22.47
C ASP A 94 -21.07 -44.74 21.30
N ARG A 95 -22.31 -44.76 20.77
CA ARG A 95 -22.75 -43.84 19.72
C ARG A 95 -22.76 -42.39 20.20
N THR A 96 -23.35 -42.12 21.36
CA THR A 96 -23.40 -40.77 21.95
C THR A 96 -22.00 -40.25 22.27
N GLN A 97 -21.12 -41.11 22.77
CA GLN A 97 -19.73 -40.75 23.06
C GLN A 97 -18.97 -40.36 21.78
N ARG A 98 -19.16 -41.09 20.67
CA ARG A 98 -18.58 -40.72 19.37
C ARG A 98 -19.08 -39.38 18.86
N VAL A 99 -20.38 -39.12 18.97
CA VAL A 99 -20.98 -37.84 18.56
C VAL A 99 -20.41 -36.70 19.39
N LEU A 100 -20.24 -36.89 20.70
CA LEU A 100 -19.64 -35.89 21.58
C LEU A 100 -18.20 -35.57 21.17
N THR A 101 -17.38 -36.59 20.85
CA THR A 101 -16.00 -36.37 20.39
C THR A 101 -15.95 -35.59 19.08
N VAL A 102 -16.82 -35.91 18.11
CA VAL A 102 -16.90 -35.16 16.85
C VAL A 102 -17.35 -33.72 17.08
N ALA A 103 -18.33 -33.51 17.96
CA ALA A 103 -18.79 -32.17 18.32
C ALA A 103 -17.68 -31.34 19.00
N GLN A 104 -16.88 -31.97 19.88
CA GLN A 104 -15.72 -31.33 20.51
C GLN A 104 -14.66 -30.93 19.47
N GLN A 105 -14.31 -31.81 18.53
CA GLN A 105 -13.38 -31.50 17.44
C GLN A 105 -13.88 -30.33 16.59
N HIS A 106 -15.19 -30.29 16.29
CA HIS A 106 -15.77 -29.19 15.53
C HIS A 106 -15.71 -27.85 16.29
N LEU A 107 -15.95 -27.86 17.60
CA LEU A 107 -15.80 -26.66 18.44
C LEU A 107 -14.35 -26.16 18.47
N GLU A 108 -13.36 -27.06 18.55
CA GLU A 108 -11.95 -26.69 18.47
C GLU A 108 -11.59 -26.09 17.11
N GLN A 109 -12.11 -26.66 16.03
CA GLN A 109 -11.92 -26.13 14.67
C GLN A 109 -12.53 -24.73 14.53
N LEU A 110 -13.75 -24.50 15.01
CA LEU A 110 -14.40 -23.20 15.02
C LEU A 110 -13.65 -22.17 15.88
N ALA A 111 -13.13 -22.60 17.04
CA ALA A 111 -12.30 -21.75 17.89
C ALA A 111 -11.00 -21.35 17.18
N GLY A 112 -10.37 -22.27 16.44
CA GLY A 112 -9.20 -22.01 15.60
C GLY A 112 -9.50 -21.00 14.48
N GLN A 113 -10.59 -21.19 13.75
CA GLN A 113 -11.03 -20.25 12.71
C GLN A 113 -11.32 -18.85 13.28
N THR A 114 -11.95 -18.78 14.45
CA THR A 114 -12.24 -17.51 15.13
C THR A 114 -10.96 -16.78 15.52
N ARG A 115 -9.93 -17.51 16.01
CA ARG A 115 -8.62 -16.91 16.31
C ARG A 115 -7.95 -16.37 15.05
N GLN A 116 -7.95 -17.15 13.96
CA GLN A 116 -7.38 -16.70 12.69
C GLN A 116 -8.08 -15.45 12.14
N ALA A 117 -9.41 -15.40 12.19
CA ALA A 117 -10.17 -14.23 11.78
C ALA A 117 -9.82 -12.98 12.61
N ARG A 118 -9.62 -13.14 13.93
CA ARG A 118 -9.17 -12.05 14.81
C ARG A 118 -7.77 -11.58 14.47
N GLU A 119 -6.82 -12.49 14.26
CA GLU A 119 -5.46 -12.13 13.84
C GLU A 119 -5.45 -11.39 12.50
N GLN A 120 -6.26 -11.83 11.54
CA GLN A 120 -6.41 -11.14 10.26
C GLN A 120 -6.98 -9.74 10.43
N ARG A 121 -8.01 -9.58 11.27
CA ARG A 121 -8.58 -8.28 11.60
C ARG A 121 -7.51 -7.37 12.22
N ASP A 122 -6.79 -7.84 13.23
CA ASP A 122 -5.79 -7.04 13.93
C ASP A 122 -4.63 -6.63 12.99
N ARG A 123 -4.26 -7.50 12.04
CA ARG A 123 -3.31 -7.16 10.96
C ARG A 123 -3.84 -6.07 10.05
N LEU A 124 -5.09 -6.19 9.59
CA LEU A 124 -5.73 -5.17 8.73
C LEU A 124 -5.87 -3.84 9.47
N GLU A 125 -6.24 -3.86 10.74
CA GLU A 125 -6.27 -2.67 11.59
C GLU A 125 -4.88 -2.03 11.67
N GLY A 126 -3.82 -2.82 11.91
CA GLY A 126 -2.45 -2.31 11.89
C GLY A 126 -2.04 -1.67 10.55
N GLN A 127 -2.49 -2.24 9.42
CA GLN A 127 -2.26 -1.66 8.09
C GLN A 127 -3.02 -0.34 7.90
N LEU A 128 -4.27 -0.26 8.33
CA LEU A 128 -5.07 0.98 8.28
C LEU A 128 -4.40 2.09 9.09
N HIS A 129 -3.95 1.82 10.31
CA HIS A 129 -3.24 2.81 11.13
C HIS A 129 -1.92 3.28 10.50
N ASN A 130 -1.25 2.43 9.72
CA ASN A 130 -0.04 2.83 8.99
C ASN A 130 -0.39 3.72 7.80
N LEU A 131 -1.40 3.35 7.02
CA LEU A 131 -1.89 4.15 5.90
C LEU A 131 -2.39 5.52 6.36
N GLU A 132 -3.11 5.59 7.48
CA GLU A 132 -3.61 6.84 8.05
C GLU A 132 -2.44 7.76 8.44
N ARG A 133 -1.41 7.23 9.10
CA ARG A 133 -0.18 7.99 9.39
C ARG A 133 0.54 8.47 8.12
N GLN A 134 0.60 7.65 7.08
CA GLN A 134 1.19 8.06 5.80
C GLN A 134 0.39 9.19 5.13
N LEU A 135 -0.94 9.12 5.18
CA LEU A 135 -1.81 10.19 4.66
C LEU A 135 -1.62 11.48 5.45
N GLU A 136 -1.54 11.42 6.79
CA GLU A 136 -1.27 12.60 7.61
C GLU A 136 0.10 13.22 7.31
N GLN A 137 1.14 12.39 7.16
CA GLN A 137 2.48 12.85 6.80
C GLN A 137 2.50 13.46 5.39
N GLY A 138 1.83 12.83 4.43
CA GLY A 138 1.66 13.36 3.08
C GLY A 138 0.93 14.70 3.09
N ARG A 139 -0.13 14.83 3.89
CA ARG A 139 -0.88 16.08 4.02
C ARG A 139 -0.05 17.20 4.64
N LYS A 140 0.73 16.90 5.68
CA LYS A 140 1.67 17.88 6.27
C LYS A 140 2.70 18.32 5.25
N GLY A 141 3.32 17.37 4.53
CA GLY A 141 4.28 17.69 3.47
C GLY A 141 3.69 18.54 2.35
N LEU A 142 2.42 18.33 1.97
CA LEU A 142 1.74 19.17 0.99
C LEU A 142 1.55 20.61 1.47
N VAL A 143 1.18 20.80 2.75
CA VAL A 143 1.06 22.14 3.34
C VAL A 143 2.42 22.84 3.38
N ASP A 144 3.48 22.12 3.74
CA ASP A 144 4.84 22.67 3.78
C ASP A 144 5.31 23.11 2.38
N ILE A 145 5.03 22.30 1.35
CA ILE A 145 5.35 22.62 -0.05
C ILE A 145 4.55 23.83 -0.53
N GLU A 146 3.26 23.90 -0.21
CA GLU A 146 2.41 25.03 -0.57
C GLU A 146 2.93 26.33 0.05
N GLN A 147 3.31 26.30 1.33
CA GLN A 147 3.92 27.45 2.01
C GLN A 147 5.26 27.85 1.39
N ALA A 148 6.13 26.88 1.08
CA ALA A 148 7.40 27.15 0.42
C ALA A 148 7.19 27.81 -0.96
N SER A 149 6.24 27.31 -1.75
CA SER A 149 5.89 27.90 -3.05
C SER A 149 5.37 29.34 -2.91
N MET A 150 4.51 29.61 -1.91
CA MET A 150 4.03 30.97 -1.66
C MET A 150 5.16 31.91 -1.25
N GLN A 151 6.12 31.42 -0.48
CA GLN A 151 7.27 32.20 -0.06
C GLN A 151 8.22 32.49 -1.23
N GLU A 152 8.50 31.51 -2.09
CA GLU A 152 9.26 31.72 -3.32
C GLU A 152 8.61 32.75 -4.24
N GLU A 153 7.27 32.74 -4.38
CA GLU A 153 6.56 33.77 -5.16
C GLU A 153 6.72 35.18 -4.58
N GLN A 154 6.69 35.31 -3.25
CA GLN A 154 6.93 36.58 -2.57
C GLN A 154 8.37 37.07 -2.79
N ASP A 155 9.35 36.17 -2.64
CA ASP A 155 10.76 36.49 -2.85
C ASP A 155 11.04 36.90 -4.29
N LEU A 156 10.45 36.20 -5.28
CA LEU A 156 10.54 36.57 -6.70
C LEU A 156 9.94 37.95 -6.96
N THR A 157 8.84 38.28 -6.29
CA THR A 157 8.21 39.59 -6.39
C THR A 157 9.10 40.68 -5.81
N GLU A 158 9.73 40.44 -4.65
CA GLU A 158 10.69 41.36 -4.04
C GLU A 158 11.92 41.58 -4.94
N LEU A 159 12.52 40.49 -5.45
CA LEU A 159 13.67 40.55 -6.35
C LEU A 159 13.36 41.33 -7.62
N ARG A 160 12.16 41.16 -8.19
CA ARG A 160 11.70 41.92 -9.35
C ARG A 160 11.58 43.42 -9.02
N GLY A 161 11.08 43.75 -7.84
CA GLY A 161 11.01 45.12 -7.34
C GLY A 161 12.40 45.75 -7.21
N ARG A 162 13.35 45.04 -6.59
CA ARG A 162 14.75 45.49 -6.45
C ARG A 162 15.40 45.71 -7.82
N LEU A 163 15.23 44.76 -8.75
CA LEU A 163 15.81 44.84 -10.08
C LEU A 163 15.26 46.04 -10.86
N SER A 164 13.96 46.34 -10.74
CA SER A 164 13.35 47.55 -11.30
C SER A 164 13.94 48.83 -10.69
N SER A 165 14.13 48.88 -9.38
CA SER A 165 14.76 50.02 -8.69
C SER A 165 16.21 50.25 -9.15
N THR A 166 17.00 49.18 -9.24
CA THR A 166 18.38 49.25 -9.73
C THR A 166 18.43 49.72 -11.19
N GLN A 167 17.51 49.24 -12.04
CA GLN A 167 17.39 49.70 -13.43
C GLN A 167 17.13 51.21 -13.50
N LEU A 168 16.20 51.72 -12.69
CA LEU A 168 15.93 53.16 -12.60
C LEU A 168 17.17 53.95 -12.14
N GLN A 169 17.92 53.45 -11.16
CA GLN A 169 19.17 54.10 -10.71
C GLN A 169 20.24 54.12 -11.81
N LEU A 170 20.37 53.04 -12.59
CA LEU A 170 21.28 52.99 -13.74
C LEU A 170 20.86 53.97 -14.84
N ASP A 171 19.56 54.11 -15.12
CA ASP A 171 19.08 55.10 -16.08
C ASP A 171 19.32 56.55 -15.62
N HIS A 172 19.13 56.84 -14.32
CA HIS A 172 19.41 58.15 -13.76
C HIS A 172 20.90 58.48 -13.80
N SER A 173 21.76 57.55 -13.38
CA SER A 173 23.22 57.73 -13.44
C SER A 173 23.70 57.87 -14.88
N ARG A 174 23.14 57.13 -15.84
CA ARG A 174 23.43 57.29 -17.27
C ARG A 174 23.04 58.68 -17.78
N LYS A 175 21.86 59.18 -17.44
CA LYS A 175 21.43 60.56 -17.79
C LYS A 175 22.36 61.60 -17.17
N ALA A 176 22.77 61.41 -15.91
CA ALA A 176 23.73 62.30 -15.24
C ALA A 176 25.10 62.29 -15.93
N ILE A 177 25.61 61.10 -16.32
CA ILE A 177 26.86 60.97 -17.08
C ILE A 177 26.75 61.68 -18.43
N GLU A 178 25.65 61.50 -19.17
CA GLU A 178 25.45 62.21 -20.45
C GLU A 178 25.35 63.72 -20.27
N ALA A 179 24.71 64.21 -19.21
CA ALA A 179 24.68 65.65 -18.88
C ALA A 179 26.08 66.19 -18.57
N VAL A 180 26.90 65.45 -17.82
CA VAL A 180 28.31 65.80 -17.55
C VAL A 180 29.14 65.75 -18.84
N LYS A 181 28.89 64.77 -19.72
CA LYS A 181 29.55 64.64 -21.02
C LYS A 181 29.16 65.76 -22.00
N GLN A 182 27.91 66.21 -21.98
CA GLN A 182 27.47 67.38 -22.74
C GLN A 182 28.09 68.66 -22.21
N ARG A 183 28.21 68.82 -20.89
CA ARG A 183 28.88 69.96 -20.27
C ARG A 183 30.37 70.03 -20.64
N SER A 184 31.04 68.87 -20.65
CA SER A 184 32.44 68.76 -21.10
C SER A 184 32.59 68.90 -22.62
N ARG A 185 31.65 68.42 -23.44
CA ARG A 185 31.65 68.70 -24.90
C ARG A 185 31.40 70.16 -25.25
N GLN A 186 30.57 70.88 -24.48
CA GLN A 186 30.42 72.33 -24.62
C GLN A 186 31.69 73.10 -24.20
N GLN A 187 32.51 72.54 -23.32
CA GLN A 187 33.83 73.08 -22.96
C GLN A 187 34.95 72.70 -23.94
N VAL A 188 34.73 71.76 -24.87
CA VAL A 188 35.75 71.30 -25.82
C VAL A 188 35.15 71.22 -27.23
N ALA A 189 34.84 72.38 -27.81
CA ALA A 189 34.59 72.48 -29.24
C ALA A 189 35.92 72.49 -30.01
N SER A 190 36.41 71.31 -30.35
CA SER A 190 37.36 71.07 -31.45
C SER A 190 37.22 69.63 -31.91
N PRO A 191 36.90 69.34 -33.19
CA PRO A 191 36.64 67.98 -33.63
C PRO A 191 37.96 67.32 -34.03
N VAL A 192 38.34 66.26 -33.34
CA VAL A 192 39.25 65.24 -33.89
C VAL A 192 38.41 64.00 -34.13
N ILE A 193 38.19 63.71 -35.42
CA ILE A 193 37.62 62.47 -35.92
C ILE A 193 38.70 61.41 -35.76
N GLU A 194 38.47 60.44 -34.87
CA GLU A 194 39.31 59.25 -34.81
C GLU A 194 38.45 58.00 -34.94
N LYS A 195 38.64 57.32 -36.08
CA LYS A 195 37.99 56.07 -36.48
C LYS A 195 38.21 54.99 -35.42
N ARG A 196 37.12 54.48 -34.84
CA ARG A 196 37.13 53.21 -34.10
C ARG A 196 37.06 52.05 -35.10
N PRO A 197 37.97 51.06 -35.02
CA PRO A 197 37.87 49.85 -35.82
C PRO A 197 36.71 48.95 -35.33
N PRO A 198 36.10 48.13 -36.20
CA PRO A 198 34.96 47.29 -35.85
C PRO A 198 35.35 46.15 -34.88
N PRO A 199 34.41 45.68 -34.03
CA PRO A 199 34.64 44.55 -33.16
C PRO A 199 34.89 43.26 -33.97
N PRO A 200 35.79 42.37 -33.54
CA PRO A 200 36.02 41.10 -34.22
C PRO A 200 34.75 40.24 -34.20
N ALA A 201 34.37 39.76 -35.38
CA ALA A 201 33.30 38.82 -35.59
C ALA A 201 33.44 37.60 -34.66
N ALA A 202 32.34 37.23 -34.01
CA ALA A 202 32.20 35.95 -33.35
C ALA A 202 32.57 34.83 -34.33
N LYS A 203 33.57 34.02 -33.98
CA LYS A 203 33.91 32.82 -34.75
C LYS A 203 32.68 31.90 -34.76
N PRO A 204 32.24 31.39 -35.93
CA PRO A 204 31.24 30.34 -35.96
C PRO A 204 31.81 29.10 -35.27
N VAL A 205 31.09 28.60 -34.25
CA VAL A 205 31.40 27.32 -33.60
C VAL A 205 31.39 26.24 -34.70
N PRO A 206 32.44 25.42 -34.84
CA PRO A 206 32.47 24.39 -35.87
C PRO A 206 31.31 23.42 -35.66
N ALA A 207 30.58 23.10 -36.73
CA ALA A 207 29.56 22.07 -36.76
C ALA A 207 30.19 20.74 -36.33
N ARG A 208 29.99 20.36 -35.07
CA ARG A 208 30.41 19.05 -34.56
C ARG A 208 29.60 17.99 -35.32
N GLN A 209 30.27 17.25 -36.19
CA GLN A 209 29.70 16.07 -36.85
C GLN A 209 29.51 15.00 -35.77
N GLY A 210 28.28 14.54 -35.58
CA GLY A 210 27.93 13.55 -34.55
C GLY A 210 26.43 13.49 -34.28
N PHE A 211 26.00 12.46 -33.56
CA PHE A 211 24.63 12.33 -33.09
C PHE A 211 24.48 12.97 -31.71
N VAL A 212 23.44 13.79 -31.54
CA VAL A 212 23.04 14.28 -30.22
C VAL A 212 22.02 13.32 -29.66
N LEU A 213 22.32 12.72 -28.52
CA LEU A 213 21.39 11.87 -27.80
C LEU A 213 20.61 12.71 -26.80
N ARG A 214 19.29 12.63 -26.84
CA ARG A 214 18.39 13.25 -25.85
C ARG A 214 17.31 12.28 -25.41
N PHE A 215 16.75 12.51 -24.24
CA PHE A 215 15.53 11.82 -23.81
C PHE A 215 14.31 12.57 -24.35
N ALA A 216 13.22 11.85 -24.59
CA ALA A 216 11.97 12.45 -25.09
C ALA A 216 11.40 13.50 -24.13
N SER A 217 11.61 13.31 -22.82
CA SER A 217 11.24 14.24 -21.76
C SER A 217 11.90 13.84 -20.45
N ASP A 218 11.85 14.73 -19.45
CA ASP A 218 12.28 14.45 -18.08
C ASP A 218 11.53 13.24 -17.50
N ALA A 219 10.21 13.16 -17.74
CA ALA A 219 9.38 12.03 -17.33
C ALA A 219 9.79 10.70 -18.00
N ALA A 220 10.33 10.75 -19.22
CA ALA A 220 10.85 9.57 -19.91
C ALA A 220 12.15 9.08 -19.25
N LEU A 221 13.07 9.99 -18.93
CA LEU A 221 14.29 9.67 -18.18
C LEU A 221 13.95 9.09 -16.80
N ASP A 222 13.00 9.69 -16.08
CA ASP A 222 12.55 9.23 -14.76
C ASP A 222 12.02 7.80 -14.79
N ARG A 223 11.21 7.46 -15.78
CA ARG A 223 10.72 6.09 -15.95
C ARG A 223 11.86 5.11 -16.25
N LEU A 224 12.83 5.50 -17.07
CA LEU A 224 13.97 4.64 -17.40
C LEU A 224 14.90 4.40 -16.21
N VAL A 225 15.10 5.42 -15.37
CA VAL A 225 15.87 5.29 -14.12
C VAL A 225 15.10 4.48 -13.09
N THR A 226 13.78 4.69 -12.95
CA THR A 226 12.91 3.95 -12.02
C THR A 226 12.83 2.46 -12.37
N THR A 227 12.73 2.14 -13.66
CA THR A 227 12.72 0.74 -14.15
C THR A 227 14.09 0.09 -14.13
N GLY A 228 15.16 0.84 -13.81
CA GLY A 228 16.54 0.35 -13.84
C GLY A 228 17.10 0.11 -15.24
N SER A 229 16.36 0.50 -16.28
CA SER A 229 16.76 0.35 -17.68
C SER A 229 17.94 1.25 -18.03
N VAL A 230 18.02 2.43 -17.43
CA VAL A 230 19.14 3.36 -17.55
C VAL A 230 19.70 3.67 -16.17
N LYS A 231 21.02 3.70 -16.05
CA LYS A 231 21.69 4.15 -14.83
C LYS A 231 22.19 5.57 -15.04
N LEU A 232 21.76 6.50 -14.20
CA LEU A 232 22.20 7.89 -14.20
C LEU A 232 23.30 8.08 -13.15
N TYR A 233 24.35 8.80 -13.53
CA TYR A 233 25.51 9.10 -12.70
C TYR A 233 25.82 10.59 -12.69
N GLY A 234 26.14 11.11 -11.52
CA GLY A 234 26.91 12.34 -11.34
C GLY A 234 28.33 11.95 -11.00
N MET A 235 29.32 12.54 -11.65
CA MET A 235 30.73 12.20 -11.49
C MET A 235 31.55 13.46 -11.24
N ALA A 236 32.43 13.44 -10.25
CA ALA A 236 33.36 14.52 -9.99
C ALA A 236 34.67 13.93 -9.48
N ASP A 237 35.79 14.46 -9.96
CA ASP A 237 37.14 13.97 -9.68
C ASP A 237 37.29 12.46 -9.96
N GLN A 238 37.32 11.63 -8.92
CA GLN A 238 37.40 10.16 -9.00
C GLN A 238 36.20 9.46 -8.32
N GLN A 239 35.17 10.22 -7.97
CA GLN A 239 33.99 9.73 -7.30
C GLN A 239 32.80 9.75 -8.26
N ALA A 240 31.93 8.75 -8.09
CA ALA A 240 30.68 8.68 -8.82
C ALA A 240 29.53 8.48 -7.83
N TRP A 241 28.41 9.11 -8.13
CA TRP A 241 27.15 8.95 -7.44
C TRP A 241 26.15 8.41 -8.42
N GLN A 242 25.58 7.25 -8.11
CA GLN A 242 24.47 6.72 -8.87
C GLN A 242 23.18 7.35 -8.34
N LEU A 243 22.40 7.89 -9.27
CA LEU A 243 21.09 8.45 -8.99
C LEU A 243 20.03 7.43 -9.36
N SER A 244 19.16 7.12 -8.41
CA SER A 244 18.06 6.18 -8.56
C SER A 244 16.76 6.78 -8.06
N MET A 245 15.64 6.21 -8.47
CA MET A 245 14.31 6.61 -8.01
C MET A 245 13.70 5.49 -7.17
N ASN A 246 13.58 5.70 -5.86
CA ASN A 246 13.00 4.72 -4.93
C ASN A 246 11.60 5.18 -4.53
N ALA A 247 10.57 4.45 -4.97
CA ALA A 247 9.16 4.78 -4.68
C ALA A 247 8.79 6.25 -4.99
N GLY A 248 9.31 6.80 -6.10
CA GLY A 248 9.06 8.19 -6.52
C GLY A 248 9.91 9.24 -5.80
N ARG A 249 10.86 8.85 -4.95
CA ARG A 249 11.84 9.76 -4.34
C ARG A 249 13.22 9.59 -4.98
N PRO A 250 13.92 10.67 -5.34
CA PRO A 250 15.28 10.58 -5.81
C PRO A 250 16.19 10.15 -4.65
N ALA A 251 16.99 9.13 -4.88
CA ALA A 251 17.98 8.61 -3.95
C ALA A 251 19.35 8.66 -4.61
N VAL A 252 20.35 9.03 -3.82
CA VAL A 252 21.74 9.13 -4.28
C VAL A 252 22.58 8.17 -3.46
N ALA A 253 23.29 7.29 -4.15
CA ALA A 253 24.21 6.35 -3.54
C ALA A 253 25.61 6.55 -4.14
N GLN A 254 26.64 6.54 -3.29
CA GLN A 254 28.01 6.51 -3.78
C GLN A 254 28.24 5.19 -4.53
N ALA A 255 28.82 5.29 -5.72
CA ALA A 255 29.01 4.17 -6.63
C ALA A 255 30.46 4.13 -7.16
N ILE A 256 30.83 2.98 -7.71
CA ILE A 256 32.09 2.82 -8.43
C ILE A 256 32.01 3.63 -9.72
N PHE A 257 33.11 4.33 -10.06
CA PHE A 257 33.20 5.10 -11.29
C PHE A 257 32.93 4.21 -12.52
N PRO A 258 31.97 4.57 -13.39
CA PRO A 258 31.62 3.74 -14.53
C PRO A 258 32.77 3.72 -15.55
N GLY A 259 33.18 2.52 -15.98
CA GLY A 259 34.22 2.38 -17.01
C GLY A 259 33.81 2.91 -18.39
N TRP A 260 32.51 3.13 -18.62
CA TRP A 260 31.97 3.75 -19.82
C TRP A 260 30.60 4.37 -19.55
N PHE A 261 30.35 5.56 -20.10
CA PHE A 261 29.08 6.29 -20.01
C PHE A 261 28.91 7.24 -21.21
N HIS A 262 27.69 7.70 -21.43
CA HIS A 262 27.41 8.81 -22.34
C HIS A 262 27.24 10.09 -21.55
N GLU A 263 28.03 11.12 -21.89
CA GLU A 263 27.95 12.41 -21.24
C GLU A 263 26.62 13.11 -21.56
N MET A 264 26.06 13.75 -20.54
CA MET A 264 24.87 14.58 -20.62
C MET A 264 25.18 16.01 -20.23
N SER A 265 24.48 16.96 -20.87
CA SER A 265 24.52 18.35 -20.41
C SER A 265 23.80 18.47 -19.06
N ALA A 266 24.38 19.21 -18.12
CA ALA A 266 23.74 19.49 -16.83
C ALA A 266 22.35 20.14 -16.97
N LEU A 267 22.12 20.89 -18.06
CA LEU A 267 20.82 21.52 -18.36
C LEU A 267 19.73 20.51 -18.76
N THR A 268 20.12 19.29 -19.11
CA THR A 268 19.20 18.21 -19.51
C THR A 268 18.95 17.21 -18.39
N VAL A 269 19.53 17.46 -17.21
CA VAL A 269 19.31 16.65 -16.01
C VAL A 269 18.14 17.26 -15.25
N PRO A 270 17.08 16.48 -14.95
CA PRO A 270 15.94 16.99 -14.21
C PRO A 270 16.34 17.57 -12.85
N ALA A 271 15.69 18.67 -12.47
CA ALA A 271 16.07 19.44 -11.28
C ALA A 271 16.08 18.61 -9.99
N HIS A 272 15.16 17.66 -9.81
CA HIS A 272 15.10 16.81 -8.62
C HIS A 272 16.35 15.92 -8.42
N TYR A 273 17.07 15.59 -9.49
CA TYR A 273 18.35 14.89 -9.41
C TYR A 273 19.49 15.81 -8.99
N LEU A 274 19.48 17.07 -9.45
CA LEU A 274 20.46 18.07 -9.02
C LEU A 274 20.35 18.33 -7.51
N HIS A 275 19.13 18.60 -7.03
CA HIS A 275 18.87 18.85 -5.62
C HIS A 275 19.18 17.64 -4.73
N SER A 276 18.91 16.42 -5.20
CA SER A 276 19.21 15.21 -4.40
C SER A 276 20.71 14.94 -4.26
N LEU A 277 21.51 15.27 -5.29
CA LEU A 277 22.97 15.18 -5.22
C LEU A 277 23.57 16.30 -4.35
N GLU A 278 23.01 17.51 -4.39
CA GLU A 278 23.43 18.62 -3.52
C GLU A 278 23.17 18.35 -2.04
N ASN A 279 22.06 17.67 -1.73
CA ASN A 279 21.66 17.29 -0.38
C ASN A 279 22.27 15.98 0.13
N ALA A 280 23.07 15.28 -0.70
CA ALA A 280 23.69 14.03 -0.31
C ALA A 280 24.81 14.26 0.72
N ALA A 281 24.88 13.41 1.75
CA ALA A 281 25.86 13.51 2.83
C ALA A 281 27.33 13.49 2.34
N ASN A 282 27.59 12.84 1.20
CA ASN A 282 28.89 12.77 0.54
C ASN A 282 28.87 13.60 -0.74
N ARG A 283 28.66 14.92 -0.61
CA ARG A 283 28.56 15.84 -1.74
C ARG A 283 29.88 15.88 -2.56
N PRO A 284 29.83 15.97 -3.90
CA PRO A 284 30.98 16.43 -4.67
C PRO A 284 31.43 17.80 -4.18
N GLY A 285 32.74 18.02 -4.00
CA GLY A 285 33.30 19.32 -3.64
C GLY A 285 33.04 20.40 -4.71
N GLN A 286 33.77 21.52 -4.69
CA GLN A 286 33.68 22.59 -5.71
C GLN A 286 34.06 22.15 -7.14
N ALA A 287 34.27 20.85 -7.39
CA ALA A 287 34.55 20.28 -8.68
C ALA A 287 33.34 20.34 -9.62
N SER A 288 33.61 20.57 -10.90
CA SER A 288 32.59 20.55 -11.95
C SER A 288 32.04 19.13 -12.12
N ILE A 289 30.74 18.95 -11.89
CA ILE A 289 30.08 17.65 -12.00
C ILE A 289 29.86 17.31 -13.48
N VAL A 290 30.37 16.16 -13.90
CA VAL A 290 30.09 15.55 -15.21
C VAL A 290 28.91 14.60 -15.05
N TRP A 291 27.89 14.78 -15.88
CA TRP A 291 26.69 13.94 -15.86
C TRP A 291 26.81 12.85 -16.92
N GLY A 292 26.46 11.63 -16.56
CA GLY A 292 26.58 10.49 -17.46
C GLY A 292 25.44 9.49 -17.32
N VAL A 293 25.03 8.91 -18.44
CA VAL A 293 24.08 7.78 -18.45
C VAL A 293 24.71 6.54 -19.03
N GLN A 294 24.44 5.41 -18.38
CA GLN A 294 24.81 4.11 -18.89
C GLN A 294 23.58 3.45 -19.52
N LEU A 295 23.62 3.36 -20.86
CA LEU A 295 22.55 2.76 -21.65
C LEU A 295 22.70 1.23 -21.68
N PRO A 296 21.58 0.48 -21.75
CA PRO A 296 21.61 -0.97 -21.88
C PRO A 296 22.04 -1.39 -23.29
N ALA A 297 22.56 -2.61 -23.43
CA ALA A 297 23.14 -3.10 -24.68
C ALA A 297 22.15 -3.06 -25.87
N ALA A 298 20.86 -3.33 -25.61
CA ALA A 298 19.80 -3.27 -26.61
C ALA A 298 19.64 -1.86 -27.20
N THR A 299 19.60 -0.82 -26.36
CA THR A 299 19.52 0.58 -26.79
C THR A 299 20.77 0.99 -27.57
N LYS A 300 21.96 0.53 -27.18
CA LYS A 300 23.19 0.80 -27.94
C LYS A 300 23.16 0.18 -29.34
N ALA A 301 22.68 -1.06 -29.46
CA ALA A 301 22.54 -1.72 -30.75
C ALA A 301 21.56 -0.97 -31.66
N ALA A 302 20.46 -0.46 -31.10
CA ALA A 302 19.50 0.39 -31.82
C ALA A 302 20.15 1.70 -32.31
N ILE A 303 20.89 2.40 -31.43
CA ILE A 303 21.65 3.61 -31.79
C ILE A 303 22.63 3.32 -32.92
N ALA A 304 23.42 2.25 -32.80
CA ALA A 304 24.40 1.86 -33.82
C ALA A 304 23.72 1.52 -35.16
N SER A 305 22.54 0.91 -35.14
CA SER A 305 21.76 0.62 -36.35
C SER A 305 21.24 1.89 -37.03
N LEU A 306 20.77 2.87 -36.25
CA LEU A 306 20.30 4.15 -36.77
C LEU A 306 21.46 5.02 -37.28
N ALA A 307 22.62 4.93 -36.63
CA ALA A 307 23.83 5.66 -37.02
C ALA A 307 24.49 5.14 -38.30
N LYS A 308 24.29 3.87 -38.68
CA LYS A 308 24.93 3.24 -39.85
C LYS A 308 24.55 3.86 -41.21
N GLY A 309 23.56 4.75 -41.28
CA GLY A 309 23.10 5.38 -42.52
C GLY A 309 23.05 6.91 -42.50
N GLN A 310 23.51 7.57 -41.44
CA GLN A 310 23.38 9.02 -41.22
C GLN A 310 24.69 9.55 -40.63
N GLN A 311 25.15 10.74 -41.04
CA GLN A 311 26.41 11.33 -40.55
C GLN A 311 26.22 12.26 -39.34
N ALA A 312 24.98 12.72 -39.10
CA ALA A 312 24.59 13.56 -37.96
C ALA A 312 23.07 13.48 -37.77
N GLY A 313 22.59 13.78 -36.55
CA GLY A 313 21.15 13.83 -36.25
C GLY A 313 20.85 13.83 -34.75
N ALA A 314 19.60 14.07 -34.39
CA ALA A 314 19.14 13.96 -33.00
C ALA A 314 18.48 12.60 -32.77
N LEU A 315 19.02 11.83 -31.82
CA LEU A 315 18.46 10.55 -31.39
C LEU A 315 17.68 10.76 -30.09
N VAL A 316 16.40 10.41 -30.11
CA VAL A 316 15.49 10.57 -28.98
C VAL A 316 15.20 9.22 -28.35
N ILE A 317 15.55 9.06 -27.07
CA ILE A 317 15.21 7.89 -26.26
C ILE A 317 13.84 8.11 -25.63
N GLN A 318 12.89 7.23 -25.94
CA GLN A 318 11.54 7.23 -25.36
C GLN A 318 11.49 6.59 -23.97
N SER A 319 10.37 6.75 -23.27
CA SER A 319 10.16 6.22 -21.91
C SER A 319 10.20 4.68 -21.80
N ASP A 320 10.13 3.98 -22.94
CA ASP A 320 10.22 2.52 -23.04
C ASP A 320 11.64 2.03 -23.44
N GLY A 321 12.57 2.96 -23.68
CA GLY A 321 13.95 2.66 -24.07
C GLY A 321 14.16 2.51 -25.58
N GLN A 322 13.12 2.70 -26.39
CA GLN A 322 13.26 2.78 -27.85
C GLN A 322 13.92 4.08 -28.28
N VAL A 323 14.67 4.02 -29.39
CA VAL A 323 15.41 5.16 -29.93
C VAL A 323 14.82 5.52 -31.28
N LEU A 324 14.43 6.78 -31.44
CA LEU A 324 13.98 7.34 -32.70
C LEU A 324 14.99 8.36 -33.23
N LEU A 325 15.12 8.42 -34.55
CA LEU A 325 15.84 9.50 -35.23
C LEU A 325 14.86 10.63 -35.51
N GLU A 326 15.12 11.80 -34.95
CA GLU A 326 14.39 13.03 -35.25
C GLU A 326 15.01 13.65 -36.51
N LYS A 327 14.18 13.79 -37.55
CA LYS A 327 14.56 14.34 -38.86
C LYS A 327 14.43 15.85 -38.88
#